data_AF-A0A0F9CH61-F1
#
_entry.id   AF-A0A0F9CH61-F1
#
_cell.length_a   1.000
_cell.length_b   1.000
_cell.length_c   1.000
_cell.angle_alpha   90.00
_cell.angle_beta   90.00
_cell.angle_gamma   90.00
#
_symmetry.space_group_name_H-M   'P 1'
#
loop_
_entity.id
_entity.type
_entity.pdbx_description
1 polymer ?
#
loop_
_entity_poly.entity_id
_entity_poly.type
_entity_poly.pdbx_seq_one_letter_code
_entity_poly.pdbx_strand_id
1 'polypeptide(L)'
;MADQGIWFKLWVSALDDGDLDNLDIADFGRWAKLSAYIKRHGTNGVITLTTPSRTLCAMLQVKDFNSLIEVIKRINLCDLEAQKSTVTGVTIATVTFRNWQKYQGDNSISRVRRFRQRVTVKKRGEEKRYTKKTIRESPASGDPKNTPFGKFKDWAWEEWKNSHQGKKPSWGKSEWACLHTAYVRIGSDEEARARWRRFLEEGESFFQGHNPKKFLSELDRWTEKARPPDTGRAPGWSVGRRESFPEGRESNGEHPRDP
;
A
#
# COMPACT_ATOMS: atom_id res chain seq x y z
N MET A 1 -24.74 19.27 -6.19
CA MET A 1 -24.03 18.72 -5.02
C MET A 1 -23.72 17.27 -5.33
N ALA A 2 -22.45 16.86 -5.38
CA ALA A 2 -22.11 15.45 -5.58
C ALA A 2 -22.44 14.68 -4.30
N ASP A 3 -23.15 13.55 -4.40
CA ASP A 3 -23.57 12.79 -3.21
C ASP A 3 -22.34 12.47 -2.36
N GLN A 4 -22.42 12.79 -1.07
CA GLN A 4 -21.33 12.90 -0.09
C GLN A 4 -20.60 11.56 0.21
N GLY A 5 -20.12 10.84 -0.79
CA GLY A 5 -19.53 9.51 -0.64
C GLY A 5 -20.54 8.37 -0.54
N ILE A 6 -21.80 8.59 -0.94
CA ILE A 6 -22.90 7.59 -0.91
C ILE A 6 -22.84 6.62 -2.12
N TRP A 7 -21.73 6.63 -2.86
CA TRP A 7 -21.56 5.77 -4.03
C TRP A 7 -20.89 4.46 -3.59
N PHE A 8 -21.56 3.34 -3.87
CA PHE A 8 -20.97 2.01 -3.75
C PHE A 8 -20.27 1.66 -5.05
N LYS A 9 -18.95 1.46 -5.01
CA LYS A 9 -18.15 1.12 -6.20
C LYS A 9 -17.86 -0.38 -6.20
N LEU A 10 -18.33 -1.09 -7.21
CA LEU A 10 -17.86 -2.44 -7.47
C LEU A 10 -16.61 -2.34 -8.36
N TRP A 11 -15.46 -2.79 -7.86
CA TRP A 11 -14.23 -2.76 -8.63
C TRP A 11 -14.16 -3.96 -9.56
N VAL A 12 -13.54 -3.79 -10.72
CA VAL A 12 -13.32 -4.89 -11.69
C VAL A 12 -12.52 -6.03 -11.06
N SER A 13 -11.66 -5.74 -10.07
CA SER A 13 -10.93 -6.73 -9.29
C SER A 13 -11.83 -7.69 -8.47
N ALA A 14 -13.12 -7.41 -8.35
CA ALA A 14 -14.08 -8.35 -7.78
C ALA A 14 -14.35 -9.55 -8.70
N LEU A 15 -14.11 -9.42 -10.01
CA LEU A 15 -14.25 -10.52 -10.98
C LEU A 15 -13.16 -11.58 -10.81
N ASP A 16 -11.97 -11.18 -10.35
CA ASP A 16 -10.83 -12.08 -10.15
C ASP A 16 -10.68 -12.52 -8.68
N ASP A 17 -11.67 -12.23 -7.83
CA ASP A 17 -11.62 -12.61 -6.42
C ASP A 17 -12.26 -13.99 -6.22
N GLY A 18 -11.44 -14.99 -5.94
CA GLY A 18 -11.89 -16.38 -5.78
C GLY A 18 -12.93 -16.57 -4.67
N ASP A 19 -12.95 -15.73 -3.64
CA ASP A 19 -13.97 -15.81 -2.59
C ASP A 19 -15.36 -15.36 -3.10
N LEU A 20 -15.39 -14.45 -4.08
CA LEU A 20 -16.62 -13.98 -4.72
C LEU A 20 -17.07 -14.90 -5.85
N ASP A 21 -16.14 -15.45 -6.62
CA ASP A 21 -16.43 -16.34 -7.74
C ASP A 21 -17.08 -17.66 -7.29
N ASN A 22 -16.78 -18.09 -6.06
CA ASN A 22 -17.39 -19.27 -5.44
C ASN A 22 -18.81 -19.04 -4.90
N LEU A 23 -19.33 -17.81 -4.91
CA LEU A 23 -20.69 -17.52 -4.47
C LEU A 23 -21.69 -17.81 -5.60
N ASP A 24 -22.85 -18.34 -5.24
CA ASP A 24 -23.96 -18.37 -6.18
C ASP A 24 -24.42 -16.94 -6.52
N ILE A 25 -25.15 -16.78 -7.63
CA ILE A 25 -25.57 -15.45 -8.09
C ILE A 25 -26.48 -14.73 -7.07
N ALA A 26 -27.22 -15.48 -6.25
CA ALA A 26 -28.13 -14.91 -5.26
C ALA A 26 -27.34 -14.36 -4.06
N ASP A 27 -26.36 -15.11 -3.55
CA ASP A 27 -25.46 -14.73 -2.47
C ASP A 27 -24.49 -13.64 -2.92
N PHE A 28 -24.04 -13.62 -4.18
CA PHE A 28 -23.32 -12.47 -4.76
C PHE A 28 -24.19 -11.21 -4.75
N GLY A 29 -25.45 -11.30 -5.17
CA GLY A 29 -26.39 -10.18 -5.13
C GLY A 29 -26.67 -9.70 -3.71
N ARG A 30 -26.79 -10.62 -2.74
CA ARG A 30 -26.94 -10.31 -1.31
C ARG A 30 -25.69 -9.64 -0.75
N TRP A 31 -24.50 -10.14 -1.11
CA TRP A 31 -23.22 -9.54 -0.76
C TRP A 31 -23.13 -8.10 -1.26
N ALA A 32 -23.47 -7.83 -2.52
CA ALA A 32 -23.43 -6.48 -3.09
C ALA A 32 -24.41 -5.53 -2.36
N LYS A 33 -25.64 -5.98 -2.10
CA LYS A 33 -26.64 -5.21 -1.34
C LYS A 33 -26.20 -4.93 0.09
N LEU A 34 -25.68 -5.94 0.79
CA LEU A 34 -25.16 -5.81 2.16
C LEU A 34 -24.00 -4.82 2.20
N SER A 35 -23.09 -4.89 1.23
CA SER A 35 -21.95 -3.98 1.11
C SER A 35 -22.40 -2.53 0.93
N ALA A 36 -23.40 -2.28 0.07
CA ALA A 36 -23.99 -0.96 -0.12
C ALA A 36 -24.69 -0.47 1.16
N TYR A 37 -25.36 -1.36 1.89
CA TYR A 37 -25.99 -1.05 3.16
C TYR A 37 -24.97 -0.67 4.24
N ILE A 38 -23.88 -1.42 4.36
CA ILE A 38 -22.75 -1.11 5.27
C ILE A 38 -22.09 0.22 4.86
N LYS A 39 -21.97 0.51 3.57
CA LYS A 39 -21.44 1.81 3.10
C LYS A 39 -22.29 2.97 3.60
N ARG A 40 -23.61 2.80 3.62
CA ARG A 40 -24.57 3.84 3.98
C ARG A 40 -24.76 3.99 5.49
N HIS A 41 -24.78 2.87 6.22
CA HIS A 41 -25.19 2.83 7.62
C HIS A 41 -24.08 2.39 8.59
N GLY A 42 -23.05 1.74 8.07
CA GLY A 42 -21.89 1.28 8.83
C GLY A 42 -20.73 2.27 8.80
N THR A 43 -19.62 1.87 9.40
CA THR A 43 -18.37 2.63 9.44
C THR A 43 -17.21 1.69 9.16
N ASN A 44 -16.37 2.02 8.17
CA ASN A 44 -15.18 1.25 7.80
C ASN A 44 -15.42 -0.26 7.58
N GLY A 45 -16.55 -0.61 6.99
CA GLY A 45 -16.90 -2.01 6.72
C GLY A 45 -17.53 -2.73 7.91
N VAL A 46 -17.76 -2.04 9.03
CA VAL A 46 -18.38 -2.59 10.23
C VAL A 46 -19.80 -2.05 10.36
N ILE A 47 -20.74 -2.92 10.68
CA ILE A 47 -22.11 -2.54 11.05
C ILE A 47 -22.60 -3.37 12.22
N THR A 48 -23.37 -2.73 13.10
CA THR A 48 -24.07 -3.41 14.19
C THR A 48 -25.54 -3.52 13.83
N LEU A 49 -26.06 -4.74 13.88
CA LEU A 49 -27.43 -5.10 13.58
C LEU A 49 -28.15 -5.49 14.86
N THR A 50 -29.39 -5.06 15.00
CA THR A 50 -30.25 -5.40 16.15
C THR A 50 -31.51 -6.09 15.67
N THR A 51 -31.93 -7.15 16.37
CA THR A 51 -33.20 -7.83 16.06
C THR A 51 -34.36 -6.83 16.17
N PRO A 52 -35.29 -6.76 15.19
CA PRO A 52 -35.49 -7.68 14.07
C PRO A 52 -34.82 -7.27 12.74
N SER A 53 -34.23 -6.08 12.63
CA SER A 53 -33.64 -5.53 11.38
C SER A 53 -34.49 -5.79 10.11
N ARG A 54 -35.80 -5.54 10.18
CA ARG A 54 -36.77 -5.88 9.13
C ARG A 54 -36.40 -5.33 7.75
N THR A 55 -35.89 -4.09 7.69
CA THR A 55 -35.46 -3.46 6.44
C THR A 55 -34.35 -4.25 5.75
N LEU A 56 -33.35 -4.68 6.51
CA LEU A 56 -32.23 -5.46 5.99
C LEU A 56 -32.69 -6.85 5.56
N CYS A 57 -33.61 -7.47 6.32
CA CYS A 57 -34.20 -8.76 5.96
C CYS A 57 -34.95 -8.68 4.62
N ALA A 58 -35.80 -7.66 4.44
CA ALA A 58 -36.52 -7.43 3.20
C ALA A 58 -35.58 -7.15 2.02
N MET A 59 -34.55 -6.33 2.23
CA MET A 59 -33.56 -5.98 1.20
C MET A 59 -32.80 -7.21 0.69
N LEU A 60 -32.41 -8.11 1.59
CA LEU A 60 -31.71 -9.35 1.28
C LEU A 60 -32.64 -10.53 0.96
N GLN A 61 -33.95 -10.28 0.96
CA GLN A 61 -35.01 -11.26 0.67
C GLN A 61 -34.92 -12.49 1.58
N VAL A 62 -34.78 -12.27 2.88
CA VAL A 62 -34.74 -13.30 3.92
C VAL A 62 -35.92 -13.14 4.86
N LYS A 63 -36.44 -14.27 5.36
CA LYS A 63 -37.68 -14.33 6.13
C LYS A 63 -37.58 -13.62 7.48
N ASP A 64 -36.48 -13.84 8.20
CA ASP A 64 -36.27 -13.37 9.56
C ASP A 64 -34.80 -13.08 9.86
N PHE A 65 -34.55 -12.56 11.07
CA PHE A 65 -33.20 -12.19 11.52
C PHE A 65 -32.25 -13.40 11.63
N ASN A 66 -32.75 -14.60 11.96
CA ASN A 66 -31.90 -15.79 12.00
C ASN A 66 -31.47 -16.19 10.59
N SER A 67 -32.38 -16.15 9.63
CA SER A 67 -32.09 -16.38 8.21
C SER A 67 -31.09 -15.36 7.67
N LEU A 68 -31.19 -14.10 8.11
CA LEU A 68 -30.20 -13.06 7.80
C LEU A 68 -28.81 -13.44 8.31
N ILE A 69 -28.71 -13.90 9.56
CA ILE A 69 -27.45 -14.34 10.16
C ILE A 69 -26.84 -15.52 9.39
N GLU A 70 -27.64 -16.53 9.04
CA GLU A 70 -27.17 -17.68 8.27
C GLU A 70 -26.68 -17.29 6.86
N VAL A 71 -27.38 -16.36 6.19
CA VAL A 71 -26.93 -15.81 4.91
C VAL A 71 -25.61 -15.07 5.06
N ILE A 72 -25.43 -14.25 6.09
CA ILE A 72 -24.18 -13.51 6.32
C ILE A 72 -23.03 -14.49 6.57
N LYS A 73 -23.25 -15.59 7.31
CA LYS A 73 -22.23 -16.62 7.54
C LYS A 73 -21.80 -17.35 6.28
N ARG A 74 -22.70 -17.57 5.31
CA ARG A 74 -22.35 -18.19 4.01
C ARG A 74 -21.48 -17.29 3.15
N ILE A 75 -21.61 -15.97 3.31
CA ILE A 75 -20.76 -15.01 2.63
C ILE A 75 -19.41 -14.97 3.36
N ASN A 76 -18.46 -15.81 2.93
CA ASN A 76 -17.13 -16.01 3.54
C ASN A 76 -16.25 -14.73 3.67
N LEU A 77 -16.72 -13.62 3.13
CA LEU A 77 -16.10 -12.30 3.21
C LEU A 77 -16.62 -11.44 4.38
N CYS A 78 -17.51 -11.97 5.22
CA CYS A 78 -18.03 -11.28 6.39
C CYS A 78 -17.69 -12.07 7.67
N ASP A 79 -17.07 -11.41 8.63
CA ASP A 79 -16.97 -11.91 10.00
C ASP A 79 -18.22 -11.49 10.77
N LEU A 80 -18.76 -12.42 11.56
CA LEU A 80 -19.98 -12.22 12.32
C LEU A 80 -19.76 -12.55 13.79
N GLU A 81 -20.02 -11.57 14.66
CA GLU A 81 -20.05 -11.74 16.10
C GLU A 81 -21.46 -11.47 16.61
N ALA A 82 -22.16 -12.51 17.07
CA ALA A 82 -23.50 -12.38 17.62
C ALA A 82 -23.48 -12.50 19.14
N GLN A 83 -24.08 -11.52 19.82
CA GLN A 83 -24.26 -11.51 21.26
C GLN A 83 -25.76 -11.42 21.58
N LYS A 84 -26.25 -12.39 22.36
CA LYS A 84 -27.64 -12.39 22.83
C LYS A 84 -27.70 -11.72 24.19
N SER A 85 -28.43 -10.61 24.30
CA SER A 85 -28.67 -9.97 25.59
C SER A 85 -29.65 -10.82 26.39
N THR A 86 -29.21 -11.33 27.54
CA THR A 86 -30.06 -12.08 28.48
C THR A 86 -31.14 -11.21 29.12
N VAL A 87 -30.87 -9.91 29.28
CA VAL A 87 -31.76 -8.96 29.97
C VAL A 87 -32.92 -8.52 29.07
N THR A 88 -32.64 -8.24 27.79
CA THR A 88 -33.65 -7.68 26.86
C THR A 88 -34.19 -8.70 25.87
N GLY A 89 -33.55 -9.87 25.76
CA GLY A 89 -33.84 -10.86 24.72
C GLY A 89 -33.45 -10.41 23.30
N VAL A 90 -32.92 -9.19 23.13
CA VAL A 90 -32.49 -8.65 21.85
C VAL A 90 -31.14 -9.27 21.48
N THR A 91 -31.05 -9.79 20.26
CA THR A 91 -29.77 -10.24 19.69
C THR A 91 -29.13 -9.07 18.94
N ILE A 92 -27.89 -8.76 19.31
CA ILE A 92 -27.04 -7.76 18.68
C ILE A 92 -25.98 -8.53 17.89
N ALA A 93 -25.85 -8.26 16.60
CA ALA A 93 -24.86 -8.88 15.75
C ALA A 93 -23.97 -7.82 15.10
N THR A 94 -22.66 -7.95 15.29
CA THR A 94 -21.67 -7.12 14.62
C THR A 94 -21.17 -7.86 13.40
N VAL A 95 -21.31 -7.23 12.23
CA VAL A 95 -20.82 -7.73 10.95
C VAL A 95 -19.62 -6.90 10.55
N THR A 96 -18.49 -7.56 10.29
CA THR A 96 -17.26 -6.94 9.81
C THR A 96 -16.93 -7.45 8.42
N PHE A 97 -16.85 -6.54 7.47
CA PHE A 97 -16.58 -6.86 6.08
C PHE A 97 -15.08 -7.00 5.83
N ARG A 98 -14.62 -8.20 5.48
CA ARG A 98 -13.21 -8.49 5.17
C ARG A 98 -12.79 -7.75 3.91
N ASN A 99 -11.55 -7.27 3.89
CA ASN A 99 -11.01 -6.53 2.76
C ASN A 99 -11.83 -5.29 2.36
N TRP A 100 -12.59 -4.69 3.30
CA TRP A 100 -13.38 -3.47 3.03
C TRP A 100 -12.56 -2.37 2.35
N GLN A 101 -11.30 -2.18 2.76
CA GLN A 101 -10.41 -1.18 2.16
C GLN A 101 -10.07 -1.49 0.70
N LYS A 102 -10.00 -2.77 0.29
CA LYS A 102 -9.81 -3.17 -1.11
C LYS A 102 -10.99 -2.70 -1.96
N TYR A 103 -12.21 -2.86 -1.45
CA TYR A 103 -13.44 -2.61 -2.20
C TYR A 103 -13.99 -1.19 -2.07
N GLN A 104 -13.81 -0.53 -0.94
CA GLN A 104 -14.44 0.78 -0.65
C GLN A 104 -13.47 1.78 -0.05
N GLY A 105 -12.20 1.42 0.13
CA GLY A 105 -11.16 2.31 0.63
C GLY A 105 -10.92 3.47 -0.33
N ASP A 106 -11.18 4.69 0.13
CA ASP A 106 -10.90 5.89 -0.66
C ASP A 106 -9.42 6.28 -0.55
N ASN A 107 -8.59 5.55 -1.27
CA ASN A 107 -7.16 5.85 -1.39
C ASN A 107 -6.90 7.20 -2.11
N SER A 108 -7.94 7.82 -2.68
CA SER A 108 -7.81 9.10 -3.36
C SER A 108 -7.62 10.25 -2.39
N ILE A 109 -8.17 10.19 -1.16
CA ILE A 109 -8.05 11.27 -0.17
C ILE A 109 -6.60 11.48 0.24
N SER A 110 -5.87 10.42 0.58
CA SER A 110 -4.46 10.51 0.95
C SER A 110 -3.59 10.91 -0.25
N ARG A 111 -3.90 10.44 -1.47
CA ARG A 111 -3.26 10.87 -2.72
C ARG A 111 -3.49 12.37 -2.99
N VAL A 112 -4.72 12.83 -2.89
CA VAL A 112 -5.14 14.23 -3.11
C VAL A 112 -4.60 15.12 -2.01
N ARG A 113 -4.58 14.68 -0.76
CA ARG A 113 -3.95 15.40 0.36
C ARG A 113 -2.46 15.59 0.14
N ARG A 114 -1.72 14.54 -0.25
CA ARG A 114 -0.30 14.65 -0.61
C ARG A 114 -0.09 15.59 -1.80
N PHE A 115 -0.95 15.54 -2.81
CA PHE A 115 -0.90 16.45 -3.94
C PHE A 115 -1.14 17.91 -3.50
N ARG A 116 -2.20 18.17 -2.73
CA ARG A 116 -2.53 19.50 -2.19
C ARG A 116 -1.40 20.03 -1.32
N GLN A 117 -0.88 19.25 -0.37
CA GLN A 117 0.27 19.64 0.46
C GLN A 117 1.50 20.02 -0.38
N ARG A 118 1.77 19.33 -1.49
CA ARG A 118 2.85 19.71 -2.42
C ARG A 118 2.57 21.00 -3.20
N VAL A 119 1.30 21.30 -3.49
CA VAL A 119 0.88 22.47 -4.28
C VAL A 119 0.74 23.73 -3.41
N THR A 120 0.20 23.62 -2.18
CA THR A 120 -0.06 24.78 -1.30
C THR A 120 1.23 25.45 -0.78
N VAL A 121 2.33 24.71 -0.68
CA VAL A 121 3.65 25.26 -0.26
C VAL A 121 4.19 26.32 -1.24
N LYS A 122 3.63 26.43 -2.45
CA LYS A 122 4.10 27.39 -3.46
C LYS A 122 3.33 28.72 -3.56
N LYS A 123 2.30 28.98 -2.74
CA LYS A 123 1.54 30.24 -2.79
C LYS A 123 1.21 30.80 -1.41
N ARG A 124 2.24 31.30 -0.73
CA ARG A 124 2.11 32.48 0.12
C ARG A 124 3.39 33.30 -0.06
N GLY A 125 3.34 34.21 -1.04
CA GLY A 125 4.43 35.12 -1.29
C GLY A 125 4.64 36.08 -0.13
N GLU A 126 5.85 36.63 -0.09
CA GLU A 126 6.05 38.05 0.14
C GLU A 126 5.51 38.61 1.46
N GLU A 127 6.21 38.33 2.56
CA GLU A 127 6.39 39.38 3.57
C GLU A 127 7.88 39.56 3.89
N LYS A 128 8.39 40.67 3.35
CA LYS A 128 9.66 41.32 3.62
C LYS A 128 10.10 41.20 5.09
N ARG A 129 11.15 40.42 5.36
CA ARG A 129 12.10 40.77 6.43
C ARG A 129 13.53 40.57 5.95
N TYR A 130 14.11 41.70 5.55
CA TYR A 130 15.55 41.94 5.52
C TYR A 130 16.22 41.24 6.70
N THR A 131 16.94 40.15 6.43
CA THR A 131 18.11 39.80 7.23
C THR A 131 19.23 39.58 6.25
N LYS A 132 20.07 40.61 6.17
CA LYS A 132 21.35 40.66 5.47
C LYS A 132 22.27 39.61 6.13
N LYS A 133 22.04 38.33 5.86
CA LYS A 133 23.03 37.28 6.07
C LYS A 133 23.85 37.22 4.81
N THR A 134 25.10 37.59 4.95
CA THR A 134 26.22 37.40 4.04
C THR A 134 26.20 35.96 3.50
N ILE A 135 25.48 35.74 2.40
CA ILE A 135 25.64 34.55 1.58
C ILE A 135 26.96 34.77 0.87
N ARG A 136 27.99 34.03 1.31
CA ARG A 136 29.19 33.81 0.53
C ARG A 136 28.76 33.42 -0.88
N GLU A 137 29.12 34.26 -1.83
CA GLU A 137 29.00 34.00 -3.26
C GLU A 137 29.57 32.62 -3.54
N SER A 138 28.67 31.65 -3.80
CA SER A 138 29.08 30.39 -4.38
C SER A 138 29.44 30.69 -5.84
N PRO A 139 30.62 30.26 -6.30
CA PRO A 139 31.10 30.66 -7.61
C PRO A 139 30.23 30.08 -8.72
N ALA A 140 29.90 30.96 -9.66
CA ALA A 140 29.51 30.73 -11.05
C ALA A 140 28.33 29.77 -11.32
N SER A 141 27.20 30.42 -11.61
CA SER A 141 26.15 29.97 -12.53
C SER A 141 26.73 29.52 -13.88
N GLY A 142 27.24 28.30 -13.94
CA GLY A 142 27.48 27.61 -15.20
C GLY A 142 26.14 27.32 -15.89
N ASP A 143 26.11 27.42 -17.22
CA ASP A 143 24.95 27.02 -18.01
C ASP A 143 24.52 25.60 -17.59
N PRO A 144 23.27 25.40 -17.12
CA PRO A 144 22.80 24.09 -16.66
C PRO A 144 22.97 22.98 -17.72
N LYS A 145 23.07 23.34 -19.00
CA LYS A 145 23.38 22.41 -20.11
C LYS A 145 24.79 21.82 -20.04
N ASN A 146 25.75 22.53 -19.47
CA ASN A 146 27.14 22.08 -19.43
C ASN A 146 27.47 21.20 -18.21
N THR A 147 26.48 20.92 -17.36
CA THR A 147 26.63 19.93 -16.28
C THR A 147 26.70 18.51 -16.86
N PRO A 148 27.37 17.56 -16.18
CA PRO A 148 27.38 16.15 -16.61
C PRO A 148 25.97 15.59 -16.85
N PHE A 149 25.03 15.92 -15.96
CA PHE A 149 23.63 15.53 -16.15
C PHE A 149 22.96 16.25 -17.33
N GLY A 150 23.27 17.53 -17.57
CA GLY A 150 22.75 18.26 -18.73
C GLY A 150 23.07 17.55 -20.04
N LYS A 151 24.34 17.13 -20.20
CA LYS A 151 24.80 16.34 -21.35
C LYS A 151 24.10 14.99 -21.46
N PHE A 152 23.99 14.25 -20.35
CA PHE A 152 23.28 12.97 -20.32
C PHE A 152 21.80 13.13 -20.66
N LYS A 153 21.14 14.15 -20.13
CA LYS A 153 19.73 14.44 -20.34
C LYS A 153 19.40 14.69 -21.81
N ASP A 154 20.21 15.51 -22.48
CA ASP A 154 20.04 15.80 -23.91
C ASP A 154 20.33 14.55 -24.75
N TRP A 155 21.35 13.77 -24.39
CA TRP A 155 21.62 12.49 -25.05
C TRP A 155 20.47 11.47 -24.88
N ALA A 156 19.97 11.27 -23.66
CA ALA A 156 18.90 10.31 -23.37
C ALA A 156 17.60 10.67 -24.09
N TRP A 157 17.34 11.96 -24.29
CA TRP A 157 16.24 12.46 -25.10
C TRP A 157 16.38 12.07 -26.57
N GLU A 158 17.53 12.34 -27.17
CA GLU A 158 17.78 12.02 -28.59
C GLU A 158 17.75 10.49 -28.81
N GLU A 159 18.33 9.71 -27.90
CA GLU A 159 18.28 8.24 -27.97
C GLU A 159 16.84 7.71 -27.92
N TRP A 160 16.02 8.27 -27.02
CA TRP A 160 14.60 7.93 -26.94
C TRP A 160 13.85 8.30 -28.22
N LYS A 161 14.11 9.50 -28.76
CA LYS A 161 13.49 10.02 -29.99
C LYS A 161 13.85 9.15 -31.19
N ASN A 162 15.11 8.73 -31.31
CA ASN A 162 15.57 7.81 -32.36
C ASN A 162 14.86 6.46 -32.27
N SER A 163 14.76 5.92 -31.06
CA SER A 163 14.10 4.62 -30.81
C SER A 163 12.59 4.65 -31.09
N HIS A 164 11.93 5.81 -30.96
CA HIS A 164 10.47 5.96 -31.10
C HIS A 164 10.05 6.77 -32.34
N GLN A 165 10.83 6.68 -33.43
CA GLN A 165 10.51 7.27 -34.74
C GLN A 165 10.18 8.77 -34.68
N GLY A 166 10.90 9.54 -33.86
CA GLY A 166 10.74 10.98 -33.79
C GLY A 166 9.49 11.47 -33.05
N LYS A 167 8.73 10.58 -32.38
CA LYS A 167 7.62 11.01 -31.52
C LYS A 167 8.12 11.92 -30.41
N LYS A 168 7.24 12.77 -29.86
CA LYS A 168 7.58 13.61 -28.71
C LYS A 168 7.09 12.92 -27.43
N PRO A 169 7.97 12.63 -26.46
CA PRO A 169 7.51 12.04 -25.21
C PRO A 169 6.77 13.09 -24.38
N SER A 170 5.80 12.65 -23.59
CA SER A 170 4.99 13.49 -22.69
C SER A 170 5.70 13.82 -21.38
N TRP A 171 7.03 13.84 -21.35
CA TRP A 171 7.81 13.98 -20.12
C TRP A 171 7.75 15.41 -19.56
N GLY A 172 7.17 15.52 -18.37
CA GLY A 172 7.15 16.75 -17.60
C GLY A 172 8.39 16.90 -16.71
N LYS A 173 8.39 17.94 -15.88
CA LYS A 173 9.47 18.20 -14.91
C LYS A 173 9.69 17.02 -13.95
N SER A 174 8.65 16.25 -13.63
CA SER A 174 8.75 15.13 -12.70
C SER A 174 9.51 13.94 -13.27
N GLU A 175 9.35 13.67 -14.56
CA GLU A 175 10.03 12.61 -15.30
C GLU A 175 11.52 12.93 -15.40
N TRP A 176 11.86 14.18 -15.72
CA TRP A 176 13.26 14.63 -15.73
C TRP A 176 13.93 14.53 -14.36
N ALA A 177 13.19 14.80 -13.27
CA ALA A 177 13.71 14.60 -11.93
C ALA A 177 14.00 13.12 -11.64
N CYS A 178 13.13 12.20 -12.07
CA CYS A 178 13.39 10.76 -11.96
C CYS A 178 14.61 10.31 -12.77
N LEU A 179 14.79 10.85 -13.99
CA LEU A 179 15.98 10.58 -14.80
C LEU A 179 17.25 11.05 -14.11
N HIS A 180 17.21 12.24 -13.50
CA HIS A 180 18.32 12.78 -12.70
C HIS A 180 18.65 11.88 -11.51
N THR A 181 17.62 11.45 -10.76
CA THR A 181 17.81 10.52 -9.64
C THR A 181 18.44 9.21 -10.09
N ALA A 182 18.00 8.65 -11.22
CA ALA A 182 18.60 7.44 -11.78
C ALA A 182 20.07 7.66 -12.15
N TYR A 183 20.39 8.75 -12.85
CA TYR A 183 21.75 9.12 -13.22
C TYR A 183 22.68 9.25 -12.00
N VAL A 184 22.25 9.99 -10.97
CA VAL A 184 23.03 10.17 -9.73
C VAL A 184 23.25 8.84 -9.00
N ARG A 185 22.26 7.93 -9.00
CA ARG A 185 22.39 6.60 -8.38
C ARG A 185 23.39 5.70 -9.09
N ILE A 186 23.46 5.79 -10.42
CA ILE A 186 24.40 5.01 -11.22
C ILE A 186 25.83 5.55 -11.04
N GLY A 187 25.99 6.86 -10.91
CA GLY A 187 27.27 7.49 -10.57
C GLY A 187 28.31 7.50 -11.70
N SER A 188 28.04 6.82 -12.81
CA SER A 188 28.87 6.79 -14.03
C SER A 188 28.03 7.12 -15.27
N ASP A 189 28.52 8.04 -16.11
CA ASP A 189 27.83 8.44 -17.34
C ASP A 189 27.75 7.27 -18.33
N GLU A 190 28.84 6.53 -18.51
CA GLU A 190 28.91 5.39 -19.43
C GLU A 190 27.90 4.29 -19.04
N GLU A 191 27.87 3.94 -17.75
CA GLU A 191 26.93 2.94 -17.24
C GLU A 191 25.48 3.44 -17.32
N ALA A 192 25.23 4.72 -17.07
CA ALA A 192 23.90 5.30 -17.18
C ALA A 192 23.37 5.23 -18.62
N ARG A 193 24.22 5.47 -19.61
CA ARG A 193 23.87 5.32 -21.04
C ARG A 193 23.60 3.87 -21.41
N ALA A 194 24.46 2.94 -20.98
CA ALA A 194 24.28 1.52 -21.26
C ALA A 194 22.96 0.98 -20.67
N ARG A 195 22.68 1.31 -19.41
CA ARG A 195 21.43 0.94 -18.73
C ARG A 195 20.20 1.59 -19.39
N TRP A 196 20.32 2.84 -19.85
CA TRP A 196 19.24 3.51 -20.58
C TRP A 196 18.93 2.83 -21.91
N ARG A 197 19.93 2.48 -22.72
CA ARG A 197 19.72 1.74 -23.99
C ARG A 197 19.03 0.40 -23.74
N ARG A 198 19.57 -0.38 -22.81
CA ARG A 198 18.97 -1.65 -22.40
C ARG A 198 17.50 -1.49 -22.02
N PHE A 199 17.16 -0.45 -21.26
CA PHE A 199 15.78 -0.15 -20.90
C PHE A 199 14.88 0.15 -22.11
N LEU A 200 15.41 0.79 -23.16
CA LEU A 200 14.66 1.05 -24.39
C LEU A 200 14.52 -0.21 -25.27
N GLU A 201 15.48 -1.13 -25.21
CA GLU A 201 15.51 -2.37 -26.00
C GLU A 201 14.67 -3.51 -25.38
N GLU A 202 14.68 -3.66 -24.05
CA GLU A 202 14.03 -4.78 -23.36
C GLU A 202 12.50 -4.59 -23.15
N GLY A 203 11.95 -3.40 -23.39
CA GLY A 203 10.54 -3.13 -23.14
C GLY A 203 9.64 -3.45 -24.34
N GLU A 204 8.90 -4.57 -24.28
CA GLU A 204 7.91 -5.01 -25.30
C GLU A 204 6.71 -4.07 -25.54
N SER A 205 6.71 -2.84 -25.03
CA SER A 205 5.57 -1.91 -25.15
C SER A 205 5.97 -0.61 -25.83
N PHE A 206 6.21 -0.73 -27.15
CA PHE A 206 6.62 0.32 -28.10
C PHE A 206 5.77 1.61 -28.09
N PHE A 207 4.64 1.66 -27.35
CA PHE A 207 3.82 2.88 -27.27
C PHE A 207 3.33 3.33 -25.88
N GLN A 208 3.49 2.57 -24.80
CA GLN A 208 3.00 2.99 -23.46
C GLN A 208 4.06 2.86 -22.34
N GLY A 209 5.27 2.42 -22.68
CA GLY A 209 6.26 1.95 -21.71
C GLY A 209 7.31 2.96 -21.28
N HIS A 210 8.04 3.55 -22.21
CA HIS A 210 9.36 4.12 -21.88
C HIS A 210 9.25 5.54 -21.33
N ASN A 211 9.29 5.66 -20.00
CA ASN A 211 9.43 6.95 -19.32
C ASN A 211 10.45 6.86 -18.16
N PRO A 212 11.03 7.99 -17.75
CA PRO A 212 12.02 8.03 -16.68
C PRO A 212 11.61 7.44 -15.32
N LYS A 213 10.31 7.40 -15.00
CA LYS A 213 9.84 6.76 -13.76
C LYS A 213 9.99 5.25 -13.85
N LYS A 214 9.57 4.66 -14.98
CA LYS A 214 9.75 3.24 -15.24
C LYS A 214 11.23 2.86 -15.32
N PHE A 215 12.06 3.71 -15.93
CA PHE A 215 13.51 3.50 -15.90
C PHE A 215 14.07 3.47 -14.47
N LEU A 216 13.65 4.39 -13.61
CA LEU A 216 14.06 4.39 -12.21
C LEU A 216 13.58 3.13 -11.45
N SER A 217 12.35 2.66 -11.71
CA SER A 217 11.84 1.41 -11.13
C SER A 217 12.59 0.17 -11.63
N GLU A 218 12.96 0.14 -12.90
CA GLU A 218 13.79 -0.93 -13.47
C GLU A 218 15.20 -0.92 -12.89
N LEU A 219 15.76 0.27 -12.65
CA LEU A 219 17.04 0.41 -11.97
C LEU A 219 17.00 -0.21 -10.56
N ASP A 220 15.92 0.03 -9.80
CA ASP A 220 15.72 -0.57 -8.48
C ASP A 220 15.64 -2.10 -8.58
N ARG A 221 14.92 -2.63 -9.58
CA ARG A 221 14.82 -4.07 -9.85
C ARG A 221 16.18 -4.70 -10.19
N TRP A 222 16.97 -4.05 -11.05
CA TRP A 222 18.30 -4.52 -11.41
C TRP A 222 19.27 -4.49 -10.24
N THR A 223 19.18 -3.45 -9.40
CA THR A 223 20.01 -3.32 -8.21
C THR A 223 19.68 -4.40 -7.19
N GLU A 224 18.39 -4.71 -6.98
CA GLU A 224 17.97 -5.80 -6.10
C GLU A 224 18.43 -7.17 -6.63
N LYS A 225 18.33 -7.41 -7.94
CA LYS A 225 18.80 -8.66 -8.56
C LYS A 225 20.32 -8.84 -8.49
N ALA A 226 21.08 -7.74 -8.54
CA ALA A 226 22.53 -7.76 -8.43
C ALA A 226 23.02 -7.87 -6.98
N ARG A 227 22.12 -7.69 -5.99
CA ARG A 227 22.45 -7.92 -4.59
C ARG A 227 22.79 -9.41 -4.42
N PRO A 228 23.99 -9.76 -3.92
CA PRO A 228 24.28 -11.14 -3.61
C PRO A 228 23.19 -11.68 -2.68
N PRO A 229 22.71 -12.91 -2.90
CA PRO A 229 21.74 -13.52 -2.00
C PRO A 229 22.30 -13.39 -0.58
N ASP A 230 21.48 -12.93 0.36
CA ASP A 230 21.86 -12.78 1.76
C ASP A 230 22.32 -14.16 2.24
N THR A 231 23.62 -14.42 2.16
CA THR A 231 24.25 -15.67 2.59
C THR A 231 24.18 -15.62 4.09
N GLY A 232 23.03 -16.08 4.60
CA GLY A 232 22.49 -15.80 5.92
C GLY A 232 23.55 -15.45 6.94
N ARG A 233 23.40 -14.27 7.54
CA ARG A 233 23.73 -14.17 8.96
C ARG A 233 23.00 -15.34 9.61
N ALA A 234 23.77 -16.37 10.00
CA ALA A 234 23.22 -17.58 10.57
C ALA A 234 22.24 -17.16 11.66
N PRO A 235 20.98 -17.65 11.63
CA PRO A 235 20.01 -17.32 12.66
C PRO A 235 20.69 -17.58 14.01
N GLY A 236 20.79 -16.51 14.79
CA GLY A 236 21.65 -16.46 15.96
C GLY A 236 21.47 -17.71 16.80
N TRP A 237 22.59 -18.36 17.10
CA TRP A 237 22.65 -19.35 18.16
C TRP A 237 21.99 -18.74 19.38
N SER A 238 20.86 -19.33 19.77
CA SER A 238 20.14 -19.03 21.00
C SER A 238 21.14 -19.10 22.14
N VAL A 239 21.48 -17.94 22.71
CA VAL A 239 22.29 -17.86 23.92
C VAL A 239 21.66 -18.75 24.98
N GLY A 240 22.49 -19.60 25.57
CA GLY A 240 22.12 -20.77 26.36
C GLY A 240 20.93 -20.57 27.29
N ARG A 241 19.97 -21.47 27.15
CA ARG A 241 19.02 -21.84 28.20
C ARG A 241 19.86 -22.24 29.43
N ARG A 242 19.86 -21.41 30.49
CA ARG A 242 20.44 -21.76 31.79
C ARG A 242 19.80 -23.07 32.24
N GLU A 243 20.60 -24.13 32.32
CA GLU A 243 20.26 -25.32 33.06
C GLU A 243 20.09 -24.93 34.53
N SER A 244 18.87 -25.09 35.03
CA SER A 244 18.55 -25.05 36.45
C SER A 244 19.32 -26.17 37.16
N PHE A 245 20.26 -25.78 38.01
CA PHE A 245 20.93 -26.63 38.98
C PHE A 245 19.89 -27.26 39.93
N PRO A 246 19.99 -28.56 40.26
CA PRO A 246 19.18 -29.15 41.31
C PRO A 246 19.72 -28.73 42.69
N GLU A 247 18.82 -28.24 43.54
CA GLU A 247 19.09 -27.95 44.95
C GLU A 247 19.56 -29.21 45.68
N GLY A 248 20.67 -29.06 46.40
CA GLY A 248 21.26 -30.07 47.24
C GLY A 248 20.33 -30.48 48.37
N ARG A 249 20.16 -31.80 48.50
CA ARG A 249 19.46 -32.45 49.61
C ARG A 249 20.47 -32.59 50.76
N GLU A 250 20.39 -31.73 51.76
CA GLU A 250 21.15 -31.88 52.99
C GLU A 250 20.64 -33.10 53.78
N SER A 251 21.51 -34.09 53.92
CA SER A 251 21.33 -35.25 54.79
C SER A 251 21.75 -34.87 56.22
N ASN A 252 20.79 -34.81 57.14
CA ASN A 252 21.06 -34.82 58.58
C ASN A 252 21.64 -36.19 58.97
N GLY A 253 22.94 -36.21 59.28
CA GLY A 253 23.61 -37.35 59.89
C GLY A 253 23.30 -37.43 61.38
N GLU A 254 22.62 -38.50 61.77
CA GLU A 254 22.64 -39.01 63.14
C GLU A 254 24.00 -39.65 63.44
N HIS A 255 24.62 -39.27 64.55
CA HIS A 255 25.65 -40.09 65.18
C HIS A 255 25.53 -40.10 66.71
N PRO A 256 25.90 -41.22 67.35
CA PRO A 256 25.24 -41.70 68.55
C PRO A 256 25.96 -41.28 69.83
N ARG A 257 25.22 -41.45 70.92
CA ARG A 257 25.67 -41.42 72.30
C ARG A 257 26.65 -42.57 72.58
N ASP A 258 27.55 -42.31 73.53
CA ASP A 258 28.17 -43.29 74.43
C ASP A 258 28.84 -42.51 75.58
N PRO A 259 29.16 -43.13 76.72
CA PRO A 259 28.26 -43.77 77.69
C PRO A 259 28.13 -42.96 79.00
#